data_AF-A0A3R6GLV9-F1
#
_entry.id   AF-A0A3R6GLV9-F1
#
_cell.length_a   1.000
_cell.length_b   1.000
_cell.length_c   1.000
_cell.angle_alpha   90.00
_cell.angle_beta   90.00
_cell.angle_gamma   90.00
#
_symmetry.space_group_name_H-M   'P 1'
#
loop_
_entity.id
_entity.type
_entity.pdbx_description
1 polymer ?
#
loop_
_entity_poly.entity_id
_entity_poly.type
_entity_poly.pdbx_seq_one_letter_code
_entity_poly.pdbx_strand_id
1 'polypeptide(L)'
;MDYLAYLSLSKDGKIALPKECDCIILNHHFNLSHFLVESEEYEEVNLFLPNSSAGKVLTRTIMDRNPAAVDWSGSYIHFQSLRSYAYYKFIKNKESL
;
A
#
# COMPACT_ATOMS: atom_id res chain seq x y z
N MET A 1 -10.51 -0.20 5.54
CA MET A 1 -9.05 -0.02 5.71
C MET A 1 -8.35 -0.51 4.45
N ASP A 2 -7.20 0.08 4.09
CA ASP A 2 -6.44 -0.31 2.90
C ASP A 2 -5.94 -1.76 2.93
N TYR A 3 -5.66 -2.31 4.11
CA TYR A 3 -5.30 -3.73 4.25
C TYR A 3 -6.39 -4.69 3.71
N LEU A 4 -7.66 -4.45 4.02
CA LEU A 4 -8.75 -5.27 3.49
C LEU A 4 -8.89 -5.13 1.97
N ALA A 5 -8.68 -3.91 1.46
CA ALA A 5 -8.68 -3.65 0.03
C ALA A 5 -7.54 -4.40 -0.67
N TYR A 6 -6.35 -4.40 -0.07
CA TYR A 6 -5.20 -5.20 -0.50
C TYR A 6 -5.54 -6.69 -0.56
N LEU A 7 -6.09 -7.28 0.51
CA LEU A 7 -6.47 -8.70 0.53
C LEU A 7 -7.50 -9.05 -0.57
N SER A 8 -8.47 -8.18 -0.81
CA SER A 8 -9.45 -8.38 -1.89
C SER A 8 -8.80 -8.34 -3.27
N LEU A 9 -7.90 -7.39 -3.53
CA LEU A 9 -7.19 -7.25 -4.82
C LEU A 9 -6.18 -8.38 -5.06
N SER A 10 -5.53 -8.86 -4.00
CA SER A 10 -4.62 -10.00 -4.04
C SER A 10 -5.35 -11.29 -4.43
N LYS A 11 -6.54 -11.54 -3.84
CA LYS A 11 -7.40 -12.68 -4.22
C LYS A 11 -7.84 -12.66 -5.69
N ASP A 12 -8.03 -11.49 -6.27
CA ASP A 12 -8.39 -11.31 -7.69
C ASP A 12 -7.17 -11.41 -8.63
N GLY A 13 -5.96 -11.63 -8.09
CA GLY A 13 -4.71 -11.75 -8.85
C GLY A 13 -4.22 -10.43 -9.46
N LYS A 14 -4.76 -9.29 -9.02
CA LYS A 14 -4.44 -7.96 -9.59
C LYS A 14 -3.21 -7.31 -8.95
N ILE A 15 -2.88 -7.72 -7.75
CA ILE A 15 -1.64 -7.37 -7.07
C ILE A 15 -1.00 -8.71 -6.67
N ALA A 16 0.14 -9.01 -7.28
CA ALA A 16 0.93 -10.18 -6.95
C ALA A 16 2.06 -9.76 -6.02
N LEU A 17 1.81 -9.84 -4.71
CA LEU A 17 2.90 -9.80 -3.72
C LEU A 17 3.34 -11.23 -3.39
N PRO A 18 4.56 -11.41 -2.85
CA PRO A 18 5.02 -12.70 -2.37
C PRO A 18 3.99 -13.32 -1.41
N LYS A 19 3.80 -14.64 -1.51
CA LYS A 19 3.09 -15.38 -0.48
C LYS A 19 4.03 -15.44 0.72
N GLU A 20 3.54 -15.08 1.92
CA GLU A 20 4.31 -15.00 3.18
C GLU A 20 5.01 -13.64 3.41
N CYS A 21 4.23 -12.55 3.42
CA CYS A 21 4.70 -11.25 3.90
C CYS A 21 4.04 -10.89 5.23
N ASP A 22 4.79 -10.26 6.12
CA ASP A 22 4.21 -9.53 7.25
C ASP A 22 3.48 -8.28 6.76
N CYS A 23 2.45 -7.87 7.50
CA CYS A 23 1.70 -6.67 7.19
C CYS A 23 1.78 -5.68 8.34
N ILE A 24 2.34 -4.50 8.06
CA ILE A 24 2.43 -3.39 9.01
C ILE A 24 1.42 -2.30 8.61
N ILE A 25 0.56 -1.91 9.55
CA ILE A 25 -0.42 -0.84 9.35
C ILE A 25 0.05 0.42 10.09
N LEU A 26 0.48 1.42 9.32
CA LEU A 26 0.81 2.74 9.83
C LEU A 26 -0.47 3.54 10.13
N ASN A 27 -1.12 3.23 11.25
CA ASN A 27 -2.36 3.88 11.70
C ASN A 27 -2.15 5.30 12.26
N HIS A 28 -0.90 5.67 12.57
CA HIS A 28 -0.52 6.97 13.11
C HIS A 28 0.92 7.32 12.73
N HIS A 29 1.22 8.61 12.56
CA HIS A 29 2.55 9.07 12.13
C HIS A 29 3.66 8.75 13.14
N PHE A 30 3.33 8.61 14.43
CA PHE A 30 4.27 8.17 15.46
C PHE A 30 4.83 6.77 15.22
N ASN A 31 4.14 5.92 14.47
CA ASN A 31 4.61 4.57 14.18
C ASN A 31 5.68 4.56 13.08
N LEU A 32 5.93 5.69 12.40
CA LEU A 32 6.89 5.76 11.32
C LEU A 32 8.31 5.43 11.79
N SER A 33 8.73 5.94 12.96
CA SER A 33 10.07 5.67 13.49
C SER A 33 10.27 4.19 13.81
N HIS A 34 9.26 3.57 14.41
CA HIS A 34 9.27 2.14 14.73
C HIS A 34 9.34 1.30 13.46
N PHE A 35 8.46 1.61 12.49
CA PHE A 35 8.45 0.94 11.20
C PHE A 35 9.78 1.06 10.48
N LEU A 36 10.42 2.24 10.46
CA LEU A 36 11.70 2.42 9.78
C LEU A 36 12.76 1.45 10.32
N VAL A 37 12.82 1.25 11.64
CA VAL A 37 13.76 0.30 12.26
C VAL A 37 13.38 -1.14 11.95
N GLU A 38 12.12 -1.54 12.15
CA GLU A 38 11.68 -2.92 11.90
C GLU A 38 11.80 -3.32 10.42
N SER A 39 11.56 -2.37 9.52
CA SER A 39 11.55 -2.61 8.09
C SER A 39 12.94 -2.88 7.49
N GLU A 40 14.02 -2.65 8.25
CA GLU A 40 15.41 -2.91 7.81
C GLU A 40 15.73 -4.41 7.66
N GLU A 41 14.99 -5.28 8.36
CA GLU A 41 15.20 -6.74 8.29
C GLU A 41 14.56 -7.38 7.05
N TYR A 42 13.72 -6.63 6.32
CA TYR A 42 12.98 -7.14 5.18
C TYR A 42 13.75 -6.93 3.87
N GLU A 43 13.78 -7.98 3.02
CA GLU A 43 14.38 -7.91 1.68
C GLU A 43 13.59 -6.98 0.74
N GLU A 44 12.28 -6.88 0.93
CA GLU A 44 11.39 -6.02 0.14
C GLU A 44 10.24 -5.47 1.01
N VAL A 45 9.99 -4.17 0.91
CA VAL A 45 8.97 -3.46 1.70
C VAL A 45 7.98 -2.77 0.76
N ASN A 46 6.85 -3.43 0.52
CA ASN A 46 5.85 -2.98 -0.43
C ASN A 46 4.92 -1.91 0.17
N LEU A 47 4.99 -0.66 -0.33
CA LEU A 47 4.26 0.48 0.20
C LEU A 47 2.95 0.75 -0.56
N PHE A 48 1.83 0.70 0.16
CA PHE A 48 0.49 1.01 -0.35
C PHE A 48 -0.10 2.26 0.33
N LEU A 49 0.67 3.35 0.38
CA LEU A 49 0.23 4.59 1.03
C LEU A 49 -0.74 5.41 0.15
N PRO A 50 -1.60 6.26 0.73
CA PRO A 50 -2.53 7.09 -0.03
C PRO A 50 -1.83 8.07 -0.98
N ASN A 51 -2.46 8.38 -2.12
CA ASN A 51 -1.97 9.40 -3.08
C ASN A 51 -2.22 10.85 -2.62
N SER A 52 -2.49 11.07 -1.33
CA SER A 52 -2.56 12.41 -0.74
C SER A 52 -1.17 13.03 -0.65
N SER A 53 -1.10 14.36 -0.47
CA SER A 53 0.19 15.05 -0.28
C SER A 53 0.99 14.47 0.89
N ALA A 54 0.32 14.16 2.01
CA ALA A 54 0.96 13.54 3.17
C ALA A 54 1.46 12.12 2.88
N GLY A 55 0.66 11.29 2.19
CA GLY A 55 1.06 9.94 1.81
C GLY A 55 2.28 9.93 0.88
N LYS A 56 2.33 10.84 -0.10
CA LYS A 56 3.50 11.00 -0.99
C LYS A 56 4.78 11.40 -0.25
N VAL A 57 4.67 12.33 0.72
CA VAL A 57 5.81 12.72 1.56
C VAL A 57 6.28 11.54 2.41
N LEU A 58 5.36 10.77 2.99
CA LEU A 58 5.71 9.57 3.76
C LEU A 58 6.36 8.49 2.90
N THR A 59 5.80 8.17 1.73
CA THR A 59 6.40 7.24 0.77
C THR A 59 7.82 7.65 0.46
N ARG A 60 8.05 8.92 0.12
CA ARG A 60 9.38 9.43 -0.19
C ARG A 60 10.33 9.31 0.99
N THR A 61 9.86 9.66 2.19
CA THR A 61 10.65 9.58 3.43
C THR A 61 11.09 8.14 3.71
N ILE A 62 10.20 7.16 3.51
CA ILE A 62 10.52 5.74 3.68
C ILE A 62 11.52 5.28 2.63
N MET A 63 11.29 5.59 1.34
CA MET A 63 12.19 5.19 0.26
C MET A 63 13.59 5.81 0.39
N ASP A 64 13.71 7.02 0.93
CA ASP A 64 15.01 7.67 1.18
C ASP A 64 15.78 7.01 2.34
N ARG A 65 15.10 6.22 3.20
CA ARG A 65 15.67 5.61 4.41
C ARG A 65 15.81 4.09 4.31
N ASN A 66 14.90 3.44 3.62
CA ASN A 66 14.87 2.00 3.42
C ASN A 66 15.00 1.67 1.93
N PRO A 67 16.17 1.16 1.48
CA PRO A 67 16.41 0.84 0.07
C PRO A 67 15.58 -0.36 -0.44
N ALA A 68 15.03 -1.19 0.45
CA ALA A 68 14.13 -2.28 0.11
C ALA A 68 12.69 -1.81 -0.18
N ALA A 69 12.38 -0.52 0.03
CA ALA A 69 11.04 0.01 -0.13
C ALA A 69 10.64 0.21 -1.59
N VAL A 70 9.46 -0.30 -1.95
CA VAL A 70 8.86 -0.22 -3.29
C VAL A 70 7.53 0.51 -3.24
N ASP A 71 7.40 1.59 -4.01
CA ASP A 71 6.16 2.37 -4.09
C ASP A 71 5.15 1.77 -5.07
N TRP A 72 4.00 1.35 -4.55
CA TRP A 72 2.89 0.84 -5.36
C TRP A 72 1.80 1.88 -5.63
N SER A 73 1.93 3.13 -5.18
CA SER A 73 0.89 4.15 -5.33
C SER A 73 0.58 4.49 -6.79
N GLY A 74 1.53 4.26 -7.69
CA GLY A 74 1.35 4.34 -9.14
C GLY A 74 0.27 3.39 -9.68
N SER A 75 0.09 2.20 -9.07
CA SER A 75 -0.93 1.22 -9.51
C SER A 75 -2.37 1.71 -9.31
N TYR A 76 -2.56 2.74 -8.48
CA TYR A 76 -3.84 3.39 -8.22
C TYR A 76 -3.74 4.93 -8.30
N ILE A 77 -2.91 5.46 -9.20
CA ILE A 77 -2.57 6.89 -9.29
C ILE A 77 -3.79 7.83 -9.43
N HIS A 78 -4.87 7.37 -10.05
CA HIS A 78 -6.11 8.14 -10.24
C HIS A 78 -7.06 8.08 -9.04
N PHE A 79 -6.65 7.41 -7.96
CA PHE A 79 -7.44 7.21 -6.75
C PHE A 79 -6.69 7.73 -5.53
N GLN A 80 -7.42 8.29 -4.58
CA GLN A 80 -6.85 8.83 -3.34
C GLN A 80 -6.19 7.74 -2.48
N SER A 81 -6.68 6.49 -2.54
CA SER A 81 -6.20 5.38 -1.74
C SER A 81 -6.39 4.05 -2.47
N LEU A 82 -5.70 3.01 -2.00
CA LEU A 82 -5.89 1.64 -2.47
C LEU A 82 -7.35 1.19 -2.24
N ARG A 83 -7.96 1.59 -1.12
CA ARG A 83 -9.37 1.34 -0.84
C ARG A 83 -10.30 1.96 -1.88
N SER A 84 -10.07 3.21 -2.27
CA SER A 84 -10.89 3.88 -3.29
C SER A 84 -10.79 3.17 -4.64
N TYR A 85 -9.59 2.71 -5.00
CA TYR A 85 -9.36 1.91 -6.20
C TYR A 85 -10.06 0.55 -6.15
N ALA A 86 -9.91 -0.19 -5.06
CA ALA A 86 -10.58 -1.48 -4.85
C ALA A 86 -12.11 -1.33 -4.95
N TYR A 87 -12.67 -0.32 -4.27
CA TYR A 87 -14.11 -0.03 -4.31
C TYR A 87 -14.59 0.18 -5.75
N TYR A 88 -13.90 1.04 -6.53
CA TYR A 88 -14.22 1.27 -7.94
C TYR A 88 -14.20 -0.03 -8.75
N LYS A 89 -13.16 -0.86 -8.56
CA LYS A 89 -13.00 -2.13 -9.29
C LYS A 89 -14.07 -3.17 -8.95
N PHE A 90 -14.49 -3.27 -7.70
CA PHE A 90 -15.41 -4.32 -7.27
C PHE A 90 -16.90 -3.96 -7.43
N ILE A 91 -17.24 -2.66 -7.44
CA ILE A 91 -18.64 -2.23 -7.53
C ILE A 91 -18.99 -1.76 -8.93
N LYS A 92 -18.17 -0.91 -9.57
CA LYS A 92 -18.53 -0.34 -10.87
C LYS A 92 -18.47 -1.37 -12.00
N ASN A 93 -17.57 -2.35 -11.92
CA ASN A 93 -17.51 -3.45 -12.90
C ASN A 93 -18.63 -4.49 -12.73
N LYS A 94 -19.40 -4.45 -11.62
CA LYS A 94 -20.58 -5.31 -11.44
C LYS A 94 -21.85 -4.70 -12.00
N GLU A 95 -21.90 -3.38 -12.16
CA GLU A 95 -23.03 -2.66 -12.76
C GLU A 95 -22.95 -2.62 -14.30
N SER A 96 -21.87 -3.14 -14.90
CA SER A 96 -21.65 -3.20 -16.35
C SER A 96 -21.90 -4.59 -16.96
N LEU A 97 -22.49 -5.52 -16.19
CA LEU A 97 -22.89 -6.86 -16.60
C LEU A 97 -24.41 -6.99 -16.55
#